data_AF-A0A7J9JZD6-F1
#
_entry.id   AF-A0A7J9JZD6-F1
#
_cell.length_a   1.000
_cell.length_b   1.000
_cell.length_c   1.000
_cell.angle_alpha   90.00
_cell.angle_beta   90.00
_cell.angle_gamma   90.00
#
_symmetry.space_group_name_H-M   'P 1'
#
loop_
_entity.id
_entity.type
_entity.pdbx_description
1 polymer ?
#
loop_
_entity_poly.entity_id
_entity_poly.type
_entity_poly.pdbx_seq_one_letter_code
_entity_poly.pdbx_strand_id
1 'polypeptide(L)'
;MKLREIQRRLASEMHMNVNMIRCRKAKKMVKDKLAGNFIDGFAMLWDYADELILKNPGSTIKMTVNRITPESPSHFKRFYVCFKVLKRGWKKGCKPILGLDGCFLKGPLMSEMLFAIRRDGNNQMHVLSNLSGWKKANAYEFSFWKIVKFTTEREWERNKEELYNIDEGVTNELFFKNLKVWTNTFRGLHSMSDIVDNNLCKAFNSNIMESRFKSIIITMLEEIIVKMMTRIMDKGK
;
A
#
# COMPACT_ATOMS: atom_id res chain seq x y z
N MET A 1 12.30 -7.47 -20.39
CA MET A 1 13.21 -8.24 -21.26
C MET A 1 13.95 -7.33 -22.25
N LYS A 2 15.28 -7.39 -22.27
CA LYS A 2 16.14 -6.60 -23.19
C LYS A 2 16.08 -7.21 -24.61
N LEU A 3 16.35 -6.43 -25.66
CA LEU A 3 16.21 -6.92 -27.06
C LEU A 3 17.18 -8.08 -27.37
N ARG A 4 18.42 -7.99 -26.91
CA ARG A 4 19.43 -9.07 -27.05
C ARG A 4 19.02 -10.36 -26.34
N GLU A 5 18.28 -10.22 -25.25
CA GLU A 5 17.79 -11.34 -24.45
C GLU A 5 16.66 -12.08 -25.16
N ILE A 6 15.76 -11.35 -25.85
CA ILE A 6 14.73 -11.95 -26.72
C ILE A 6 15.39 -12.75 -27.84
N GLN A 7 16.38 -12.17 -28.53
CA GLN A 7 17.08 -12.83 -29.62
C GLN A 7 17.80 -14.10 -29.14
N ARG A 8 18.48 -14.02 -27.99
CA ARG A 8 19.17 -15.17 -27.38
C ARG A 8 18.19 -16.30 -27.06
N ARG A 9 17.03 -16.00 -26.47
CA ARG A 9 16.00 -17.00 -26.16
C ARG A 9 15.44 -17.66 -27.41
N LEU A 10 15.14 -16.89 -28.45
CA LEU A 10 14.66 -17.44 -29.73
C LEU A 10 15.70 -18.37 -30.37
N ALA A 11 16.98 -18.05 -30.25
CA ALA A 11 18.06 -18.90 -30.75
C ALA A 11 18.25 -20.17 -29.91
N SER A 12 18.11 -20.10 -28.58
CA SER A 12 18.34 -21.24 -27.69
C SER A 12 17.13 -22.16 -27.56
N GLU A 13 15.92 -21.61 -27.45
CA GLU A 13 14.68 -22.34 -27.15
C GLU A 13 13.93 -22.76 -28.43
N MET A 14 14.01 -21.95 -29.48
CA MET A 14 13.27 -22.19 -30.74
C MET A 14 14.20 -22.44 -31.94
N HIS A 15 15.52 -22.46 -31.73
CA HIS A 15 16.53 -22.63 -32.80
C HIS A 15 16.38 -21.65 -33.98
N MET A 16 15.78 -20.48 -33.74
CA MET A 16 15.54 -19.46 -34.75
C MET A 16 16.56 -18.33 -34.62
N ASN A 17 17.33 -18.08 -35.68
CA ASN A 17 18.23 -16.93 -35.73
C ASN A 17 17.50 -15.71 -36.32
N VAL A 18 17.12 -14.77 -35.46
CA VAL A 18 16.24 -13.65 -35.83
C VAL A 18 17.00 -12.33 -35.75
N ASN A 19 16.90 -11.48 -36.79
CA ASN A 19 17.51 -10.15 -36.78
C ASN A 19 16.91 -9.26 -35.67
N MET A 20 17.75 -8.47 -35.00
CA MET A 20 17.38 -7.48 -33.97
C MET A 20 16.24 -6.55 -34.40
N ILE A 21 16.15 -6.18 -35.68
CA ILE A 21 15.07 -5.33 -36.22
C ILE A 21 13.70 -6.01 -36.08
N ARG A 22 13.62 -7.33 -36.35
CA ARG A 22 12.39 -8.11 -36.19
C ARG A 22 12.02 -8.24 -34.70
N CYS A 23 13.00 -8.49 -33.83
CA CYS A 23 12.78 -8.49 -32.38
C CYS A 23 12.24 -7.14 -31.88
N ARG A 24 12.73 -6.03 -32.42
CA ARG A 24 12.23 -4.68 -32.09
C ARG A 24 10.80 -4.46 -32.57
N LYS A 25 10.47 -4.86 -33.81
CA LYS A 25 9.10 -4.77 -34.36
C LYS A 25 8.12 -5.62 -33.55
N ALA A 26 8.45 -6.88 -33.27
CA ALA A 26 7.61 -7.77 -32.46
C ALA A 26 7.38 -7.20 -31.05
N LYS A 27 8.45 -6.72 -30.39
CA LYS A 27 8.34 -6.07 -29.08
C LYS A 27 7.47 -4.81 -29.13
N LYS A 28 7.52 -4.04 -30.21
CA LYS A 28 6.65 -2.87 -30.42
C LYS A 28 5.20 -3.30 -30.58
N MET A 29 4.90 -4.29 -31.44
CA MET A 29 3.54 -4.80 -31.63
C MET A 29 2.90 -5.30 -30.34
N VAL A 30 3.67 -6.04 -29.52
CA VAL A 30 3.19 -6.48 -28.20
C VAL A 30 2.92 -5.29 -27.29
N LYS A 31 3.79 -4.29 -27.25
CA LYS A 31 3.57 -3.06 -26.46
C LYS A 31 2.34 -2.28 -26.92
N ASP A 32 2.16 -2.13 -28.22
CA ASP A 32 1.03 -1.39 -28.81
C ASP A 32 -0.29 -2.12 -28.51
N LYS A 33 -0.31 -3.46 -28.64
CA LYS A 33 -1.48 -4.28 -28.27
C LYS A 33 -1.78 -4.20 -26.77
N LEU A 34 -0.74 -4.25 -25.93
CA LEU A 34 -0.90 -4.06 -24.48
C LEU A 34 -1.49 -2.67 -24.19
N ALA A 35 -0.99 -1.61 -24.84
CA ALA A 35 -1.48 -0.24 -24.66
C ALA A 35 -2.94 -0.06 -25.09
N GLY A 36 -3.37 -0.67 -26.20
CA GLY A 36 -4.78 -0.69 -26.62
C GLY A 36 -5.71 -1.23 -25.54
N ASN A 37 -5.34 -2.38 -24.96
CA ASN A 37 -6.12 -3.00 -23.87
C ASN A 37 -6.28 -2.08 -22.64
N PHE A 38 -5.33 -1.17 -22.37
CA PHE A 38 -5.47 -0.22 -21.27
C PHE A 38 -6.52 0.85 -21.58
N ILE A 39 -6.50 1.43 -22.79
CA ILE A 39 -7.43 2.48 -23.20
C ILE A 39 -8.86 1.96 -23.13
N ASP A 40 -9.09 0.77 -23.67
CA ASP A 40 -10.41 0.12 -23.65
C ASP A 40 -10.87 -0.13 -22.20
N GLY A 41 -9.96 -0.60 -21.34
CA GLY A 41 -10.26 -0.78 -19.92
C GLY A 41 -10.65 0.50 -19.18
N PHE A 42 -10.06 1.65 -19.53
CA PHE A 42 -10.45 2.94 -18.96
C PHE A 42 -11.82 3.41 -19.47
N ALA A 43 -12.15 3.15 -20.73
CA ALA A 43 -13.47 3.50 -21.29
C ALA A 43 -14.60 2.77 -20.56
N MET A 44 -14.36 1.52 -20.16
CA MET A 44 -15.32 0.68 -19.44
C MET A 44 -15.46 1.02 -17.93
N LEU A 45 -14.67 1.94 -17.37
CA LEU A 45 -14.74 2.25 -15.94
C LEU A 45 -16.07 2.85 -15.51
N TRP A 46 -16.80 3.53 -16.41
CA TRP A 46 -18.13 4.06 -16.12
C TRP A 46 -19.13 2.91 -15.92
N ASP A 47 -19.21 2.00 -16.90
CA ASP A 47 -20.09 0.83 -16.83
C ASP A 47 -19.77 -0.02 -15.59
N TYR A 48 -18.48 -0.20 -15.31
CA TYR A 48 -18.02 -0.91 -14.12
C TYR A 48 -18.42 -0.19 -12.81
N ALA A 49 -18.35 1.14 -12.76
CA ALA A 49 -18.77 1.90 -11.59
C ALA A 49 -20.27 1.74 -11.32
N ASP A 50 -21.09 1.76 -12.37
CA ASP A 50 -22.53 1.59 -12.28
C ASP A 50 -22.89 0.18 -11.80
N GLU A 51 -22.25 -0.85 -12.36
CA GLU A 51 -22.44 -2.23 -11.92
C GLU A 51 -22.03 -2.43 -10.46
N LEU A 52 -20.91 -1.82 -10.03
CA LEU A 52 -20.49 -1.87 -8.63
C LEU A 52 -21.50 -1.23 -7.67
N ILE A 53 -22.12 -0.10 -8.06
CA ILE A 53 -23.16 0.57 -7.26
C ILE A 53 -24.41 -0.31 -7.22
N LEU A 54 -24.83 -0.87 -8.35
CA LEU A 54 -25.99 -1.73 -8.47
C LEU A 54 -25.88 -2.96 -7.55
N LYS A 55 -24.71 -3.62 -7.55
CA LYS A 55 -24.44 -4.80 -6.71
C LYS A 55 -24.17 -4.46 -5.25
N ASN A 56 -23.70 -3.25 -4.94
CA ASN A 56 -23.39 -2.83 -3.57
C ASN A 56 -24.09 -1.51 -3.17
N PRO A 57 -25.44 -1.50 -3.03
CA PRO A 57 -26.19 -0.29 -2.77
C PRO A 57 -25.69 0.50 -1.55
N GLY A 58 -25.49 1.80 -1.77
CA GLY A 58 -25.00 2.77 -0.78
C GLY A 58 -23.48 2.78 -0.59
N SER A 59 -22.72 2.11 -1.45
CA SER A 59 -21.28 2.34 -1.61
C SER A 59 -21.03 3.69 -2.28
N THR A 60 -19.88 4.30 -2.02
CA THR A 60 -19.49 5.57 -2.64
C THR A 60 -18.50 5.29 -3.75
N ILE A 61 -18.88 5.60 -4.98
CA ILE A 61 -17.99 5.56 -6.14
C ILE A 61 -17.97 6.93 -6.78
N LYS A 62 -16.78 7.44 -7.12
CA LYS A 62 -16.61 8.73 -7.78
C LYS A 62 -15.58 8.62 -8.87
N MET A 63 -15.94 9.05 -10.07
CA MET A 63 -14.98 9.17 -11.17
C MET A 63 -14.82 10.64 -11.56
N THR A 64 -13.59 11.02 -11.87
CA THR A 64 -13.25 12.36 -12.34
C THR A 64 -12.42 12.23 -13.61
N VAL A 65 -12.84 12.95 -14.63
CA VAL A 65 -12.12 13.09 -15.90
C VAL A 65 -11.69 14.54 -16.08
N ASN A 66 -10.61 14.75 -16.82
CA ASN A 66 -10.13 16.06 -17.22
C ASN A 66 -10.32 16.23 -18.73
N ARG A 67 -10.63 17.44 -19.17
CA ARG A 67 -10.61 17.82 -20.58
C ARG A 67 -9.68 19.01 -20.73
N ILE A 68 -8.88 19.03 -21.80
CA ILE A 68 -8.00 20.17 -22.09
C ILE A 68 -8.83 21.28 -22.74
N THR A 69 -9.71 20.89 -23.68
CA THR A 69 -10.75 21.72 -24.28
C THR A 69 -12.09 20.95 -24.32
N PRO A 70 -13.25 21.62 -24.47
CA PRO A 70 -14.55 20.96 -24.56
C PRO A 70 -14.63 19.88 -25.65
N GLU A 71 -13.97 20.10 -26.79
CA GLU A 71 -13.91 19.16 -27.92
C GLU A 71 -12.85 18.05 -27.74
N SER A 72 -11.91 18.22 -26.81
CA SER A 72 -10.85 17.22 -26.60
C SER A 72 -11.39 15.93 -25.95
N PRO A 73 -10.81 14.76 -26.27
CA PRO A 73 -11.10 13.52 -25.58
C PRO A 73 -10.91 13.66 -24.07
N SER A 74 -11.84 13.12 -23.29
CA SER A 74 -11.71 13.12 -21.83
C SER A 74 -10.58 12.21 -21.37
N HIS A 75 -9.67 12.76 -20.58
CA HIS A 75 -8.58 12.02 -19.95
C HIS A 75 -8.97 11.60 -18.53
N PHE A 76 -8.69 10.36 -18.18
CA PHE A 76 -8.86 9.87 -16.82
C PHE A 76 -8.05 10.71 -15.82
N LYS A 77 -8.67 11.15 -14.71
CA LYS A 77 -7.99 11.88 -13.63
C LYS A 77 -7.98 11.07 -12.34
N ARG A 78 -9.15 10.64 -11.85
CA ARG A 78 -9.29 9.91 -10.57
C ARG A 78 -10.46 8.94 -10.61
N PHE A 79 -10.28 7.81 -9.94
CA PHE A 79 -11.34 6.85 -9.62
C PHE A 79 -11.27 6.56 -8.13
N TYR A 80 -12.41 6.66 -7.45
CA TYR A 80 -12.54 6.41 -6.03
C TYR A 80 -13.64 5.39 -5.80
N VAL A 81 -13.36 4.37 -4.99
CA VAL A 81 -14.32 3.35 -4.58
C VAL A 81 -14.24 3.17 -3.07
N CYS A 82 -15.40 3.20 -2.41
CA CYS A 82 -15.53 2.87 -1.00
C CYS A 82 -16.82 2.09 -0.75
N PHE A 83 -16.68 0.81 -0.43
CA PHE A 83 -17.83 -0.04 -0.16
C PHE A 83 -18.51 0.30 1.17
N LYS A 84 -19.85 0.34 1.17
CA LYS A 84 -20.67 0.62 2.36
C LYS A 84 -20.34 -0.32 3.52
N VAL A 85 -20.19 -1.60 3.22
CA VAL A 85 -19.89 -2.65 4.22
C VAL A 85 -18.55 -2.41 4.89
N LEU A 86 -17.53 -2.01 4.13
CA LEU A 86 -16.21 -1.67 4.66
C LEU A 86 -16.30 -0.42 5.54
N LYS A 87 -16.99 0.64 5.08
CA LYS A 87 -17.21 1.87 5.86
C LYS A 87 -17.92 1.57 7.19
N ARG A 88 -18.93 0.70 7.18
CA ARG A 88 -19.66 0.28 8.40
C ARG A 88 -18.78 -0.55 9.32
N GLY A 89 -18.03 -1.51 8.78
CA GLY A 89 -17.12 -2.34 9.56
C GLY A 89 -16.03 -1.51 10.24
N TRP A 90 -15.53 -0.47 9.57
CA TRP A 90 -14.58 0.48 10.16
C TRP A 90 -15.15 1.13 11.41
N LYS A 91 -16.32 1.79 11.26
CA LYS A 91 -16.97 2.52 12.33
C LYS A 91 -17.36 1.64 13.53
N LYS A 92 -17.62 0.34 13.29
CA LYS A 92 -18.08 -0.59 14.31
C LYS A 92 -16.96 -1.31 15.05
N GLY A 93 -15.86 -1.68 14.38
CA GLY A 93 -14.91 -2.65 14.95
C GLY A 93 -13.44 -2.37 14.69
N CYS A 94 -13.09 -1.28 14.02
CA CYS A 94 -11.70 -0.93 13.77
C CYS A 94 -11.29 0.28 14.61
N LYS A 95 -9.99 0.38 14.91
CA LYS A 95 -9.42 1.57 15.56
C LYS A 95 -9.61 2.79 14.65
N PRO A 96 -9.76 4.02 15.19
CA PRO A 96 -9.94 5.25 14.41
C PRO A 96 -8.61 5.71 13.77
N ILE A 97 -7.89 4.80 13.12
CA ILE A 97 -6.65 5.06 12.39
C ILE A 97 -6.87 4.72 10.93
N LEU A 98 -6.45 5.63 10.07
CA LEU A 98 -6.45 5.47 8.63
C LEU A 98 -5.01 5.59 8.12
N GLY A 99 -4.46 4.50 7.58
CA GLY A 99 -3.22 4.55 6.82
C GLY A 99 -3.56 4.82 5.36
N LEU A 100 -2.95 5.83 4.76
CA LEU A 100 -3.02 6.08 3.33
C LEU A 100 -1.66 5.77 2.72
N ASP A 101 -1.65 4.95 1.66
CA ASP A 101 -0.43 4.71 0.89
C ASP A 101 -0.73 4.54 -0.58
N GLY A 102 0.26 4.89 -1.39
CA GLY A 102 0.21 4.85 -2.83
C GLY A 102 1.13 3.78 -3.40
N CYS A 103 0.69 3.17 -4.49
CA CYS A 103 1.58 2.37 -5.32
C CYS A 103 1.42 2.76 -6.79
N PHE A 104 2.55 2.80 -7.50
CA PHE A 104 2.56 3.05 -8.94
C PHE A 104 2.09 1.79 -9.68
N LEU A 105 1.10 1.97 -10.55
CA LEU A 105 0.69 0.92 -11.50
C LEU A 105 1.80 0.71 -12.53
N LYS A 106 1.99 -0.56 -12.92
CA LYS A 106 3.00 -0.93 -13.91
C LYS A 106 2.32 -1.09 -15.26
N GLY A 107 2.60 -0.16 -16.17
CA GLY A 107 1.98 -0.15 -17.49
C GLY A 107 2.45 1.02 -18.35
N PRO A 108 1.95 1.14 -19.58
CA PRO A 108 2.22 2.27 -20.46
C PRO A 108 1.63 3.58 -19.93
N LEU A 109 0.60 3.50 -19.09
CA LEU A 109 0.00 4.63 -18.39
C LEU A 109 0.50 4.61 -16.94
N MET A 110 1.51 5.44 -16.66
CA MET A 110 2.07 5.60 -15.30
C MET A 110 1.06 6.33 -14.43
N SER A 111 0.25 5.56 -13.71
CA SER A 111 -0.75 6.07 -12.77
C SER A 111 -0.42 5.61 -11.36
N GLU A 112 -0.97 6.32 -10.39
CA GLU A 112 -0.83 6.00 -8.98
C GLU A 112 -2.16 5.51 -8.44
N MET A 113 -2.12 4.40 -7.71
CA MET A 113 -3.26 3.84 -7.02
C MET A 113 -3.07 4.05 -5.52
N LEU A 114 -3.99 4.80 -4.91
CA LEU A 114 -4.00 5.05 -3.48
C LEU A 114 -4.94 4.07 -2.78
N PHE A 115 -4.48 3.54 -1.65
CA PHE A 115 -5.27 2.67 -0.79
C PHE A 115 -5.38 3.26 0.60
N ALA A 116 -6.57 3.14 1.17
CA ALA A 116 -6.82 3.42 2.57
C ALA A 116 -6.87 2.09 3.32
N ILE A 117 -5.81 1.79 4.07
CA ILE A 117 -5.64 0.56 4.82
C ILE A 117 -5.88 0.86 6.30
N ARG A 118 -6.47 -0.10 7.02
CA ARG A 118 -6.77 0.01 8.44
C ARG A 118 -6.28 -1.21 9.19
N ARG A 119 -6.11 -1.07 10.51
CA ARG A 119 -5.93 -2.22 11.41
C ARG A 119 -7.22 -2.48 12.18
N ASP A 120 -7.58 -3.75 12.29
CA ASP A 120 -8.64 -4.20 13.20
C ASP A 120 -8.14 -4.17 14.66
N GLY A 121 -9.01 -4.53 15.61
CA GLY A 121 -8.67 -4.59 17.03
C GLY A 121 -7.51 -5.54 17.39
N ASN A 122 -7.02 -6.38 16.46
CA ASN A 122 -6.12 -7.50 16.72
C ASN A 122 -4.61 -7.22 16.52
N ASN A 123 -4.22 -5.94 16.36
CA ASN A 123 -2.89 -5.39 16.71
C ASN A 123 -1.58 -6.09 16.21
N GLN A 124 -1.22 -6.04 14.90
CA GLN A 124 0.09 -6.53 14.37
C GLN A 124 1.08 -5.42 13.88
N MET A 125 2.22 -5.21 14.59
CA MET A 125 3.17 -4.03 14.64
C MET A 125 4.46 -4.02 13.78
N HIS A 126 5.17 -2.87 13.63
CA HIS A 126 6.64 -2.66 13.38
C HIS A 126 7.15 -1.17 13.38
N VAL A 127 7.61 -0.60 14.54
CA VAL A 127 8.27 0.74 14.66
C VAL A 127 9.81 0.65 14.72
N LEU A 128 10.38 -0.56 14.82
CA LEU A 128 11.81 -0.78 15.09
C LEU A 128 12.77 -0.20 14.02
N SER A 129 12.27 0.18 12.84
CA SER A 129 13.11 0.61 11.71
C SER A 129 13.76 1.99 11.85
N ASN A 130 13.28 2.87 12.75
CA ASN A 130 13.89 4.19 12.95
C ASN A 130 15.11 4.18 13.90
N LEU A 131 15.49 3.01 14.42
CA LEU A 131 16.67 2.78 15.27
C LEU A 131 17.81 2.07 14.52
N SER A 132 17.70 1.91 13.19
CA SER A 132 18.63 1.13 12.34
C SER A 132 20.06 1.69 12.21
N GLY A 133 20.39 2.77 12.92
CA GLY A 133 21.78 3.26 13.05
C GLY A 133 22.56 2.57 14.17
N TRP A 134 21.89 1.84 15.06
CA TRP A 134 22.54 1.26 16.23
C TRP A 134 22.93 -0.19 15.96
N LYS A 135 24.22 -0.50 16.04
CA LYS A 135 24.79 -1.86 15.90
C LYS A 135 24.31 -2.86 16.97
N LYS A 136 23.33 -2.49 17.80
CA LYS A 136 22.78 -3.25 18.94
C LYS A 136 21.26 -3.10 19.11
N ALA A 137 20.50 -2.80 18.04
CA ALA A 137 19.04 -2.58 18.12
C ALA A 137 18.27 -3.69 18.89
N ASN A 138 18.71 -4.95 18.78
CA ASN A 138 18.08 -6.09 19.46
C ASN A 138 18.27 -6.07 20.99
N ALA A 139 19.34 -5.45 21.51
CA ALA A 139 19.63 -5.44 22.95
C ALA A 139 18.74 -4.48 23.74
N TYR A 140 18.29 -3.39 23.10
CA TYR A 140 17.50 -2.33 23.73
C TYR A 140 16.03 -2.35 23.29
N GLU A 141 15.66 -3.24 22.36
CA GLU A 141 14.32 -3.36 21.82
C GLU A 141 13.26 -3.56 22.91
N PHE A 142 13.54 -4.44 23.88
CA PHE A 142 12.61 -4.71 24.98
C PHE A 142 12.33 -3.47 25.82
N SER A 143 13.39 -2.78 26.28
CA SER A 143 13.29 -1.57 27.10
C SER A 143 12.66 -0.41 26.32
N PHE A 144 12.98 -0.26 25.04
CA PHE A 144 12.36 0.74 24.16
C PHE A 144 10.84 0.53 24.04
N TRP A 145 10.39 -0.69 23.73
CA TRP A 145 8.97 -0.99 23.63
C TRP A 145 8.24 -0.89 24.95
N LYS A 146 8.91 -1.19 26.05
CA LYS A 146 8.41 -0.97 27.40
C LYS A 146 8.06 0.51 27.57
N ILE A 147 9.00 1.43 27.33
CA ILE A 147 8.78 2.89 27.42
C ILE A 147 7.66 3.40 26.49
N VAL A 148 7.65 2.98 25.22
CA VAL A 148 6.71 3.46 24.20
C VAL A 148 5.26 3.17 24.57
N LYS A 149 5.00 1.96 25.11
CA LYS A 149 3.65 1.43 25.30
C LYS A 149 2.96 1.93 26.56
N PHE A 150 3.70 2.40 27.57
CA PHE A 150 3.10 2.88 28.80
C PHE A 150 2.28 4.15 28.58
N THR A 151 1.16 4.20 29.29
CA THR A 151 0.20 5.30 29.26
C THR A 151 0.29 6.17 30.52
N THR A 152 0.98 5.68 31.56
CA THR A 152 1.16 6.35 32.85
C THR A 152 2.54 7.02 32.93
N GLU A 153 2.58 8.29 33.32
CA GLU A 153 3.82 9.07 33.44
C GLU A 153 4.81 8.48 34.45
N ARG A 154 4.30 8.03 35.60
CA ARG A 154 5.09 7.39 36.65
C ARG A 154 5.79 6.11 36.21
N GLU A 155 5.14 5.31 35.36
CA GLU A 155 5.74 4.08 34.84
C GLU A 155 6.71 4.40 33.70
N TRP A 156 6.40 5.40 32.88
CA TRP A 156 7.29 5.89 31.84
C TRP A 156 8.62 6.40 32.42
N GLU A 157 8.59 7.16 33.52
CA GLU A 157 9.80 7.65 34.21
C GLU A 157 10.67 6.50 34.71
N ARG A 158 10.06 5.49 35.35
CA ARG A 158 10.78 4.28 35.83
C ARG A 158 11.47 3.54 34.68
N ASN A 159 10.78 3.36 33.56
CA ASN A 159 11.36 2.66 32.42
C ASN A 159 12.44 3.50 31.70
N LYS A 160 12.33 4.82 31.75
CA LYS A 160 13.38 5.74 31.30
C LYS A 160 14.63 5.61 32.18
N GLU A 161 14.47 5.57 33.50
CA GLU A 161 15.60 5.35 34.44
C GLU A 161 16.24 3.96 34.24
N GLU A 162 15.44 2.92 34.00
CA GLU A 162 15.96 1.60 33.64
C GLU A 162 16.83 1.65 32.37
N LEU A 163 16.42 2.39 31.34
CA LEU A 163 17.23 2.56 30.11
C LEU A 163 18.48 3.41 30.36
N TYR A 164 18.38 4.46 31.19
CA TYR A 164 19.51 5.30 31.57
C TYR A 164 20.61 4.50 32.26
N ASN A 165 20.23 3.59 33.16
CA ASN A 165 21.16 2.72 33.88
C ASN A 165 21.87 1.69 32.96
N ILE A 166 21.27 1.37 31.80
CA ILE A 166 21.87 0.45 30.83
C ILE A 166 22.81 1.21 29.88
N ASP A 167 22.37 2.35 29.35
CA ASP A 167 23.17 3.18 28.43
C ASP A 167 22.69 4.64 28.43
N GLU A 168 23.47 5.50 29.06
CA GLU A 168 23.20 6.93 29.19
C GLU A 168 23.22 7.65 27.84
N GLY A 169 24.16 7.30 26.94
CA GLY A 169 24.30 7.96 25.64
C GLY A 169 23.09 7.72 24.74
N VAL A 170 22.67 6.46 24.69
CA VAL A 170 21.44 5.97 24.04
C VAL A 170 20.21 6.68 24.56
N THR A 171 20.10 6.80 25.88
CA THR A 171 18.98 7.46 26.55
C THR A 171 18.91 8.93 26.16
N ASN A 172 20.01 9.67 26.28
CA ASN A 172 20.05 11.09 25.95
C ASN A 172 19.73 11.36 24.47
N GLU A 173 20.23 10.54 23.54
CA GLU A 173 19.90 10.65 22.12
C GLU A 173 18.42 10.35 21.82
N LEU A 174 17.86 9.35 22.52
CA LEU A 174 16.45 8.95 22.36
C LEU A 174 15.50 10.05 22.86
N PHE A 175 15.76 10.62 24.03
CA PHE A 175 14.91 11.61 24.67
C PHE A 175 15.13 13.06 24.18
N PHE A 176 16.18 13.32 23.39
CA PHE A 176 16.32 14.58 22.63
C PHE A 176 15.22 14.72 21.56
N LYS A 177 14.65 13.61 21.09
CA LYS A 177 13.56 13.59 20.10
C LYS A 177 12.23 13.92 20.74
N ASN A 178 11.33 14.53 19.96
CA ASN A 178 10.00 14.94 20.43
C ASN A 178 9.18 13.76 21.00
N LEU A 179 8.98 13.75 22.32
CA LEU A 179 8.33 12.67 23.07
C LEU A 179 6.86 12.43 22.67
N LYS A 180 6.15 13.49 22.25
CA LYS A 180 4.74 13.37 21.83
C LYS A 180 4.56 12.52 20.57
N VAL A 181 5.62 12.32 19.80
CA VAL A 181 5.57 11.60 18.52
C VAL A 181 5.63 10.09 18.71
N TRP A 182 6.30 9.60 19.76
CA TRP A 182 6.66 8.19 19.88
C TRP A 182 6.39 7.57 21.26
N THR A 183 5.84 8.33 22.22
CA THR A 183 5.41 7.81 23.53
C THR A 183 3.90 7.93 23.71
N ASN A 184 3.25 6.92 24.29
CA ASN A 184 1.81 6.95 24.54
C ASN A 184 1.44 7.82 25.74
N THR A 185 2.29 7.90 26.77
CA THR A 185 2.12 8.74 27.97
C THR A 185 1.72 10.18 27.66
N PHE A 186 2.34 10.77 26.63
CA PHE A 186 2.15 12.19 26.29
C PHE A 186 1.27 12.41 25.04
N ARG A 187 0.65 11.34 24.50
CA ARG A 187 -0.36 11.44 23.42
C ARG A 187 -1.74 11.69 24.03
N GLY A 188 -2.49 12.64 23.45
CA GLY A 188 -3.82 13.00 23.94
C GLY A 188 -4.83 11.84 23.94
N LEU A 189 -5.87 11.98 24.77
CA LEU A 189 -6.90 10.96 25.10
C LEU A 189 -7.68 10.39 23.90
N HIS A 190 -7.56 10.98 22.71
CA HIS A 190 -8.37 10.62 21.54
C HIS A 190 -7.75 9.57 20.62
N SER A 191 -6.50 9.15 20.85
CA SER A 191 -5.81 8.19 19.97
C SER A 191 -4.98 7.17 20.77
N MET A 192 -5.67 6.28 21.47
CA MET A 192 -5.10 5.14 22.21
C MET A 192 -4.69 4.01 21.24
N SER A 193 -3.68 4.24 20.41
CA SER A 193 -3.19 3.18 19.54
C SER A 193 -1.67 3.17 19.38
N ASP A 194 -1.08 2.05 19.79
CA ASP A 194 0.35 1.68 19.76
C ASP A 194 0.98 1.57 18.36
N ILE A 195 0.44 2.26 17.35
CA ILE A 195 0.77 2.01 15.95
C ILE A 195 1.47 3.23 15.35
N VAL A 196 2.73 3.04 14.96
CA VAL A 196 3.54 4.05 14.24
C VAL A 196 4.22 3.37 13.04
N ASP A 197 3.46 2.68 12.18
CA ASP A 197 4.05 1.74 11.20
C ASP A 197 3.67 2.02 9.74
N ASN A 198 4.69 2.25 8.90
CA ASN A 198 4.63 2.15 7.43
C ASN A 198 4.51 0.68 6.95
N ASN A 199 4.50 -0.29 7.87
CA ASN A 199 4.55 -1.71 7.54
C ASN A 199 3.23 -2.25 6.97
N LEU A 200 2.08 -1.68 7.35
CA LEU A 200 0.76 -2.02 6.80
C LEU A 200 0.71 -1.76 5.29
N CYS A 201 1.17 -0.59 4.91
CA CYS A 201 1.22 -0.09 3.56
C CYS A 201 2.20 -0.90 2.70
N LYS A 202 3.40 -1.18 3.23
CA LYS A 202 4.38 -2.08 2.59
C LYS A 202 3.87 -3.51 2.41
N ALA A 203 3.24 -4.10 3.42
CA ALA A 203 2.70 -5.46 3.36
C ALA A 203 1.51 -5.58 2.41
N PHE A 204 0.68 -4.54 2.31
CA PHE A 204 -0.39 -4.48 1.33
C PHE A 204 0.18 -4.38 -0.09
N ASN A 205 1.11 -3.45 -0.33
CA ASN A 205 1.74 -3.25 -1.63
C ASN A 205 2.47 -4.51 -2.11
N SER A 206 3.12 -5.26 -1.22
CA SER A 206 3.76 -6.53 -1.56
C SER A 206 2.74 -7.60 -1.98
N ASN A 207 1.54 -7.59 -1.40
CA ASN A 207 0.52 -8.60 -1.69
C ASN A 207 -0.19 -8.37 -3.04
N ILE A 208 -0.33 -7.12 -3.46
CA ILE A 208 -0.96 -6.77 -4.74
C ILE A 208 0.04 -6.72 -5.91
N MET A 209 1.32 -7.03 -5.69
CA MET A 209 2.40 -6.90 -6.68
C MET A 209 2.02 -7.48 -8.04
N GLU A 210 1.50 -8.70 -8.08
CA GLU A 210 1.13 -9.41 -9.31
C GLU A 210 -0.07 -8.79 -10.02
N SER A 211 -1.10 -8.43 -9.25
CA SER A 211 -2.33 -7.84 -9.78
C SER A 211 -2.05 -6.48 -10.44
N ARG A 212 -1.03 -5.74 -9.97
CA ARG A 212 -0.60 -4.47 -10.58
C ARG A 212 0.03 -4.60 -11.98
N PHE A 213 0.38 -5.81 -12.43
CA PHE A 213 0.92 -6.04 -13.78
C PHE A 213 -0.18 -6.35 -14.81
N LYS A 214 -1.45 -6.45 -14.38
CA LYS A 214 -2.55 -6.74 -15.29
C LYS A 214 -2.76 -5.57 -16.24
N SER A 215 -2.96 -5.92 -17.51
CA SER A 215 -3.06 -4.92 -18.59
C SER A 215 -4.44 -4.29 -18.71
N ILE A 216 -5.43 -4.84 -18.00
CA ILE A 216 -6.81 -4.35 -17.99
C ILE A 216 -7.10 -3.89 -16.56
N ILE A 217 -7.47 -2.63 -16.42
CA ILE A 217 -7.66 -1.99 -15.11
C ILE A 217 -8.80 -2.63 -14.31
N ILE A 218 -9.89 -3.04 -14.98
CA ILE A 218 -11.03 -3.71 -14.34
C ILE A 218 -10.59 -5.03 -13.72
N THR A 219 -9.89 -5.89 -14.48
CA THR A 219 -9.38 -7.17 -13.97
C THR A 219 -8.44 -7.00 -12.78
N MET A 220 -7.59 -5.95 -12.80
CA MET A 220 -6.75 -5.63 -11.65
C MET A 220 -7.60 -5.28 -10.42
N LEU A 221 -8.62 -4.44 -10.57
CA LEU A 221 -9.49 -4.02 -9.48
C LEU A 221 -10.25 -5.21 -8.90
N GLU A 222 -10.81 -6.07 -9.75
CA GLU A 222 -11.50 -7.29 -9.34
C GLU A 222 -10.59 -8.24 -8.56
N GLU A 223 -9.39 -8.53 -9.07
CA GLU A 223 -8.44 -9.38 -8.35
C GLU A 223 -8.07 -8.82 -6.97
N ILE A 224 -7.87 -7.50 -6.88
CA ILE A 224 -7.56 -6.85 -5.59
C ILE A 224 -8.75 -6.98 -4.65
N ILE A 225 -9.97 -6.72 -5.13
CA ILE A 225 -11.19 -6.85 -4.31
C ILE A 225 -11.36 -8.28 -3.82
N VAL A 226 -11.27 -9.27 -4.72
CA VAL A 226 -11.39 -10.69 -4.38
C VAL A 226 -10.31 -11.11 -3.37
N LYS A 227 -9.04 -10.75 -3.60
CA LYS A 227 -7.94 -11.04 -2.66
C LYS A 227 -8.16 -10.42 -1.28
N MET A 228 -8.75 -9.23 -1.21
CA MET A 228 -9.06 -8.60 0.08
C MET A 228 -10.24 -9.29 0.77
N MET A 229 -11.28 -9.66 0.02
CA MET A 229 -12.44 -10.35 0.56
C MET A 229 -12.09 -11.76 1.08
N THR A 230 -11.31 -12.54 0.32
CA THR A 230 -10.86 -13.87 0.77
C THR A 230 -10.05 -13.79 2.05
N ARG A 231 -9.10 -12.85 2.13
CA ARG A 231 -8.32 -12.61 3.35
C ARG A 231 -9.16 -12.24 4.57
N ILE A 232 -10.25 -11.50 4.37
CA ILE A 232 -11.18 -11.17 5.46
C ILE A 232 -11.90 -12.44 5.93
N MET A 233 -12.33 -13.30 5.01
CA MET A 233 -12.99 -14.57 5.37
C MET A 233 -12.04 -15.54 6.06
N ASP A 234 -10.81 -15.67 5.57
CA ASP A 234 -9.82 -16.62 6.11
C ASP A 234 -9.36 -16.24 7.52
N LYS A 235 -9.32 -14.94 7.84
CA LYS A 235 -8.98 -14.43 9.18
C LYS A 235 -10.18 -14.33 10.14
N GLY A 236 -11.39 -14.56 9.63
CA GLY A 236 -12.62 -14.59 10.43
C GLY A 236 -12.91 -15.95 11.07
N LYS A 237 -12.01 -16.94 10.88
CA LYS A 237 -11.99 -18.23 11.59
C LYS A 237 -10.96 -18.16 12.71
#